data_AF-A0A7Y5W697-F1
#
_entry.id   AF-A0A7Y5W697-F1
#
_cell.length_a   1.000
_cell.length_b   1.000
_cell.length_c   1.000
_cell.angle_alpha   90.00
_cell.angle_beta   90.00
_cell.angle_gamma   90.00
#
_symmetry.space_group_name_H-M   'P 1'
#
loop_
_entity.id
_entity.type
_entity.pdbx_description
1 polymer ?
#
loop_
_entity_poly.entity_id
_entity_poly.type
_entity_poly.pdbx_seq_one_letter_code
_entity_poly.pdbx_strand_id
1 'polypeptide(L)'
;MIGRCCETAPGKGLPIGNLTSQFFANHYLAVLDHHVKEQLRCRRYVRYMDDFVVWDESKDRLREVRDELAPFLGDVLRLEIKPVCLQTCAAGMTFLGYRVFPGHVRLASQSRKRFRHKLAQYHENCITGRWIEEQTARHVEPLLAFVRRAESQLFRRRVIESIEGSCPQWARTA
;
A
#
# COMPACT_ATOMS: atom_id res chain seq x y z
N MET A 1 -13.51 -22.88 -4.31
CA MET A 1 -12.41 -22.57 -3.38
C MET A 1 -12.92 -21.46 -2.47
N ILE A 2 -13.43 -21.81 -1.28
CA ILE A 2 -14.09 -20.87 -0.37
C ILE A 2 -13.00 -19.97 0.24
N GLY A 3 -13.09 -18.67 -0.04
CA GLY A 3 -12.14 -17.67 0.46
C GLY A 3 -12.05 -17.72 1.99
N ARG A 4 -10.84 -17.50 2.53
CA ARG A 4 -10.64 -17.44 3.98
C ARG A 4 -11.56 -16.37 4.55
N CYS A 5 -12.53 -16.79 5.35
CA CYS A 5 -13.35 -15.86 6.12
C CYS A 5 -12.50 -15.38 7.30
N CYS A 6 -12.16 -14.09 7.34
CA CYS A 6 -11.65 -13.51 8.57
C CYS A 6 -12.87 -13.20 9.45
N GLU A 7 -13.33 -14.21 10.16
CA GLU A 7 -14.31 -14.05 11.22
C GLU A 7 -13.58 -13.54 12.46
N THR A 8 -13.82 -12.28 12.83
CA THR A 8 -13.20 -11.66 14.01
C THR A 8 -14.04 -11.96 15.27
N ALA A 9 -15.34 -12.21 15.08
CA ALA A 9 -16.29 -12.67 16.12
C ALA A 9 -17.51 -13.33 15.42
N PRO A 10 -18.34 -14.13 16.14
CA PRO A 10 -19.54 -14.74 15.56
C PRO A 10 -20.44 -13.70 14.88
N GLY A 11 -20.69 -13.87 13.58
CA GLY A 11 -21.50 -12.92 12.79
C GLY A 11 -20.79 -11.61 12.41
N LYS A 12 -19.47 -11.50 12.64
CA LYS A 12 -18.63 -10.38 12.21
C LYS A 12 -17.49 -10.88 11.33
N GLY A 13 -17.63 -10.67 10.03
CA GLY A 13 -16.58 -10.94 9.05
C GLY A 13 -17.13 -10.86 7.63
N LEU A 14 -16.31 -10.38 6.71
CA LEU A 14 -16.58 -10.47 5.27
C LEU A 14 -15.65 -11.54 4.69
N PRO A 15 -16.14 -12.40 3.77
CA PRO A 15 -15.29 -13.38 3.14
C PRO A 15 -14.20 -12.67 2.32
N ILE A 16 -12.94 -12.89 2.67
CA ILE A 16 -11.82 -12.24 1.99
C ILE A 16 -11.56 -12.97 0.68
N GLY A 17 -11.65 -12.23 -0.44
CA GLY A 17 -11.34 -12.74 -1.77
C GLY A 17 -12.49 -12.74 -2.77
N ASN A 18 -13.69 -12.30 -2.37
CA ASN A 18 -14.79 -12.06 -3.30
C ASN A 18 -14.91 -10.56 -3.65
N LEU A 19 -15.13 -10.24 -4.93
CA LEU A 19 -15.38 -8.87 -5.42
C LEU A 19 -16.56 -8.20 -4.69
N THR A 20 -17.60 -8.98 -4.39
CA THR A 20 -18.78 -8.47 -3.67
C THR A 20 -18.42 -7.98 -2.27
N SER A 21 -17.55 -8.69 -1.56
CA SER A 21 -17.10 -8.31 -0.21
C SER A 21 -16.30 -7.01 -0.20
N GLN A 22 -15.47 -6.79 -1.23
CA GLN A 22 -14.75 -5.52 -1.39
C GLN A 22 -15.70 -4.36 -1.71
N PHE A 23 -16.72 -4.62 -2.54
CA PHE A 23 -17.75 -3.62 -2.86
C PHE A 23 -18.54 -3.23 -1.60
N PHE A 24 -19.01 -4.22 -0.83
CA PHE A 24 -19.74 -3.96 0.41
C PHE A 24 -18.89 -3.22 1.45
N ALA A 25 -17.61 -3.55 1.60
CA ALA A 25 -16.71 -2.82 2.48
C ALA A 25 -16.59 -1.34 2.08
N ASN A 26 -16.44 -1.06 0.77
CA ASN A 26 -16.36 0.32 0.29
C ASN A 26 -17.67 1.09 0.45
N HIS A 27 -18.81 0.44 0.21
CA HIS A 27 -20.12 1.03 0.41
C HIS A 27 -20.38 1.33 1.89
N TYR A 28 -20.02 0.40 2.78
CA TYR A 28 -20.12 0.58 4.22
C TYR A 28 -19.31 1.78 4.71
N LEU A 29 -18.06 1.91 4.23
CA LEU A 29 -17.17 3.02 4.56
C LEU A 29 -17.52 4.34 3.83
N ALA A 30 -18.47 4.35 2.89
CA ALA A 30 -18.88 5.60 2.24
C ALA A 30 -19.50 6.59 3.25
N VAL A 31 -20.14 6.07 4.31
CA VAL A 31 -20.68 6.88 5.42
C VAL A 31 -19.58 7.67 6.13
N LEU A 32 -18.38 7.08 6.27
CA LEU A 32 -17.20 7.79 6.80
C LEU A 32 -16.77 8.92 5.87
N ASP A 33 -16.75 8.69 4.55
CA ASP A 33 -16.36 9.70 3.58
C ASP A 33 -17.27 10.93 3.63
N HIS A 34 -18.60 10.71 3.72
CA HIS A 34 -19.58 11.78 3.89
C HIS A 34 -19.37 12.54 5.20
N HIS A 35 -19.17 11.84 6.32
CA HIS A 35 -18.92 12.48 7.61
C HIS A 35 -17.65 13.35 7.58
N VAL A 36 -16.55 12.84 7.01
CA VAL A 36 -15.28 13.59 6.89
C VAL A 36 -15.40 14.80 5.98
N LYS A 37 -16.12 14.69 4.85
CA LYS A 37 -16.22 15.77 3.86
C LYS A 37 -17.27 16.82 4.20
N GLU A 38 -18.41 16.42 4.76
CA GLU A 38 -19.56 17.30 4.95
C GLU A 38 -19.64 17.86 6.38
N GLN A 39 -19.37 17.02 7.39
CA GLN A 39 -19.45 17.40 8.79
C GLN A 39 -18.12 18.01 9.26
N LEU A 40 -17.03 17.23 9.17
CA LEU A 40 -15.69 17.69 9.58
C LEU A 40 -15.08 18.72 8.61
N ARG A 41 -15.57 18.74 7.36
CA ARG A 41 -15.14 19.64 6.28
C ARG A 41 -13.63 19.54 5.98
N CYS A 42 -13.07 18.34 6.11
CA CYS A 42 -11.66 18.11 5.81
C CYS A 42 -11.41 18.27 4.30
N ARG A 43 -10.71 19.36 3.93
CA ARG A 43 -10.43 19.67 2.52
C ARG A 43 -9.58 18.59 1.86
N ARG A 44 -8.52 18.16 2.53
CA ARG A 44 -7.54 17.21 2.00
C ARG A 44 -7.74 15.85 2.69
N TYR A 45 -8.35 14.92 1.97
CA TYR A 45 -8.68 13.58 2.45
C TYR A 45 -8.47 12.57 1.32
N VAL A 46 -7.83 11.44 1.63
CA VAL A 46 -7.65 10.30 0.72
C VAL A 46 -7.98 9.03 1.48
N ARG A 47 -8.75 8.13 0.85
CA ARG A 47 -9.03 6.79 1.34
C ARG A 47 -8.66 5.75 0.30
N TYR A 48 -8.02 4.67 0.76
CA TYR A 48 -7.81 3.45 0.00
C TYR A 48 -8.26 2.26 0.84
N MET A 49 -9.43 1.71 0.52
CA MET A 49 -10.09 0.67 1.33
C MET A 49 -10.26 1.16 2.78
N ASP A 50 -9.63 0.48 3.74
CA ASP A 50 -9.68 0.80 5.16
C ASP A 50 -8.63 1.84 5.57
N ASP A 51 -7.61 2.09 4.75
CA ASP A 51 -6.54 3.05 5.04
C ASP A 51 -6.96 4.44 4.56
N PHE A 52 -7.07 5.40 5.47
CA PHE A 52 -7.36 6.79 5.13
C PHE A 52 -6.34 7.76 5.71
N VAL A 53 -6.20 8.91 5.05
CA VAL A 53 -5.26 9.97 5.40
C VAL A 53 -5.95 11.31 5.30
N VAL A 54 -5.78 12.14 6.33
CA VAL A 54 -6.27 13.52 6.40
C VAL A 54 -5.05 14.44 6.47
N TRP A 55 -5.10 15.56 5.74
CA TRP A 55 -4.10 16.62 5.85
C TRP A 55 -4.74 17.93 6.27
N ASP A 56 -4.07 18.61 7.20
CA ASP A 56 -4.41 19.96 7.63
C ASP A 56 -3.12 20.75 7.93
N GLU A 57 -3.23 22.07 7.97
CA GLU A 57 -2.13 22.96 8.35
C GLU A 57 -2.03 23.09 9.87
N SER A 58 -3.14 22.90 10.59
CA SER A 58 -3.18 22.92 12.06
C SER A 58 -3.08 21.52 12.65
N LYS A 59 -2.08 21.30 13.49
CA LYS A 59 -1.95 20.07 14.28
C LYS A 59 -3.12 19.87 15.24
N ASP A 60 -3.66 20.97 15.78
CA ASP A 60 -4.78 20.92 16.71
C ASP A 60 -6.07 20.53 15.98
N ARG A 61 -6.27 21.03 14.74
CA ARG A 61 -7.37 20.58 13.90
C ARG A 61 -7.32 19.08 13.60
N LEU A 62 -6.12 18.52 13.38
CA LEU A 62 -5.96 17.07 13.19
C LEU A 62 -6.26 16.26 14.46
N ARG A 63 -5.99 16.82 15.64
CA ARG A 63 -6.36 16.20 16.92
C ARG A 63 -7.87 16.21 17.13
N GLU A 64 -8.52 17.34 16.87
CA GLU A 64 -9.99 17.45 16.89
C GLU A 64 -10.63 16.41 15.96
N VAL A 65 -10.17 16.34 14.71
CA VAL A 65 -10.64 15.36 13.72
C VAL A 65 -10.48 13.93 14.23
N ARG A 66 -9.32 13.59 14.81
CA ARG A 66 -9.09 12.27 15.40
C ARG A 66 -10.07 11.99 16.55
N ASP A 67 -10.26 12.96 17.43
CA ASP A 67 -11.07 12.82 18.66
C ASP A 67 -12.58 12.74 18.34
N GLU A 68 -13.01 13.31 17.21
CA GLU A 68 -14.38 13.16 16.68
C GLU A 68 -14.56 11.88 15.86
N LEU A 69 -13.55 11.46 15.09
CA LEU A 69 -13.63 10.27 14.25
C LEU A 69 -13.65 8.97 15.05
N ALA A 70 -12.89 8.88 16.16
CA ALA A 70 -12.85 7.69 16.99
C ALA A 70 -14.25 7.25 17.51
N PRO A 71 -15.05 8.13 18.16
CA PRO A 71 -16.39 7.76 18.59
C PRO A 71 -17.34 7.54 17.41
N PHE A 72 -17.25 8.33 16.33
CA PHE A 72 -18.08 8.12 15.14
C PHE A 72 -17.89 6.72 14.55
N LEU A 73 -16.64 6.28 14.39
CA LEU A 73 -16.32 4.94 13.90
C LEU A 73 -16.84 3.85 14.84
N GLY A 74 -16.73 4.03 16.15
CA GLY A 74 -17.21 3.08 17.15
C GLY A 74 -18.73 3.00 17.23
N ASP A 75 -19.41 4.13 17.27
CA ASP A 75 -20.85 4.22 17.54
C ASP A 75 -21.69 3.97 16.29
N VAL A 76 -21.28 4.55 15.16
CA VAL A 76 -22.03 4.47 13.89
C VAL A 76 -21.59 3.25 13.08
N LEU A 77 -20.28 3.08 12.90
CA LEU A 77 -19.74 2.02 12.05
C LEU A 77 -19.29 0.77 12.85
N ARG A 78 -19.36 0.78 14.18
CA ARG A 78 -18.93 -0.36 15.01
C ARG A 78 -17.53 -0.87 14.65
N LEU A 79 -16.65 0.04 14.24
CA LEU A 79 -15.26 -0.20 13.86
C LEU A 79 -14.31 0.35 14.92
N GLU A 80 -13.19 -0.34 15.11
CA GLU A 80 -12.11 0.11 15.96
C GLU A 80 -11.00 0.74 15.11
N ILE A 81 -10.57 1.95 15.47
CA ILE A 81 -9.47 2.63 14.78
C ILE A 81 -8.13 2.17 15.35
N LYS A 82 -7.19 1.81 14.46
CA LYS A 82 -5.81 1.57 14.86
C LYS A 82 -5.16 2.86 15.38
N PRO A 83 -4.08 2.77 16.18
CA PRO A 83 -3.38 3.95 16.67
C PRO A 83 -3.03 4.94 15.55
N VAL A 84 -3.58 6.14 15.64
CA VAL A 84 -3.43 7.17 14.60
C VAL A 84 -2.02 7.77 14.67
N CYS A 85 -1.34 7.83 13.52
CA CYS A 85 -0.03 8.43 13.41
C CYS A 85 -0.15 9.88 12.91
N LEU A 86 0.15 10.85 13.78
CA LEU A 86 0.22 12.27 13.41
C LEU A 86 1.68 12.65 13.11
N GLN A 87 1.96 13.03 11.86
CA GLN A 87 3.30 13.42 11.40
C GLN A 87 3.25 14.60 10.45
N THR A 88 4.37 15.31 10.34
CA THR A 88 4.52 16.38 9.36
C THR A 88 4.78 15.81 7.97
N CYS A 89 4.32 16.51 6.92
CA CYS A 89 4.58 16.10 5.54
C CYS A 89 6.08 16.00 5.22
N ALA A 90 6.92 16.82 5.86
CA ALA A 90 8.37 16.81 5.71
C ALA A 90 9.01 15.49 6.16
N ALA A 91 8.45 14.83 7.18
CA ALA A 91 8.93 13.51 7.61
C ALA A 91 8.64 12.41 6.57
N GLY A 92 7.66 12.65 5.69
CA GLY A 92 7.19 11.70 4.69
C GLY A 92 6.34 10.57 5.27
N MET A 93 5.26 10.23 4.59
CA MET A 93 4.28 9.25 5.05
C MET A 93 4.36 7.97 4.23
N THR A 94 4.28 6.82 4.89
CA THR A 94 4.20 5.53 4.18
C THR A 94 2.75 5.25 3.78
N PHE A 95 2.49 5.11 2.48
CA PHE A 95 1.16 4.84 1.93
C PHE A 95 1.25 3.89 0.73
N LEU A 96 0.47 2.81 0.73
CA LEU A 96 0.40 1.81 -0.36
C LEU A 96 1.76 1.28 -0.86
N GLY A 97 2.72 1.11 0.06
CA GLY A 97 4.06 0.61 -0.28
C GLY A 97 5.03 1.67 -0.81
N TYR A 98 4.60 2.93 -0.85
CA TYR A 98 5.43 4.10 -1.14
C TYR A 98 5.65 4.92 0.13
N ARG A 99 6.65 5.81 0.07
CA ARG A 99 6.86 6.88 1.05
C ARG A 99 6.69 8.20 0.32
N VAL A 100 5.60 8.89 0.61
CA VAL A 100 5.18 10.12 -0.05
C VAL A 100 5.76 11.32 0.69
N PHE A 101 6.40 12.22 -0.06
CA PHE A 101 6.93 13.50 0.40
C PHE A 101 6.32 14.63 -0.44
N PRO A 102 6.40 15.89 0.02
CA PRO A 102 6.15 17.03 -0.84
C PRO A 102 7.03 16.98 -2.09
N GLY A 103 6.41 16.94 -3.27
CA GLY A 103 7.08 16.99 -4.57
C GLY A 103 7.71 15.68 -5.06
N HIS A 104 7.81 14.63 -4.23
CA HIS A 104 8.41 13.38 -4.67
C HIS A 104 7.92 12.13 -3.91
N VAL A 105 8.14 10.96 -4.48
CA VAL A 105 7.72 9.68 -3.91
C VAL A 105 8.87 8.70 -3.92
N ARG A 106 9.16 8.08 -2.78
CA ARG A 106 10.18 7.03 -2.63
C ARG A 106 9.53 5.68 -2.38
N LEU A 107 10.28 4.59 -2.49
CA LEU A 107 9.80 3.27 -2.06
C LEU A 107 9.87 3.12 -0.55
N ALA A 108 8.81 2.56 0.04
CA ALA A 108 8.83 2.15 1.44
C ALA A 108 9.94 1.11 1.68
N SER A 109 10.49 1.06 2.90
CA SER A 109 11.52 0.08 3.29
C SER A 109 11.07 -1.36 3.05
N GLN A 110 9.83 -1.68 3.40
CA GLN A 110 9.25 -3.01 3.20
C GLN A 110 9.10 -3.36 1.72
N SER A 111 8.68 -2.40 0.89
CA SER A 111 8.60 -2.60 -0.56
C SER A 111 9.98 -2.83 -1.17
N ARG A 112 11.01 -2.11 -0.73
CA ARG A 112 12.40 -2.36 -1.16
C ARG A 112 12.87 -3.76 -0.78
N LYS A 113 12.58 -4.21 0.45
CA LYS A 113 12.92 -5.56 0.93
C LYS A 113 12.22 -6.63 0.08
N ARG A 114 10.90 -6.48 -0.15
CA ARG A 114 10.11 -7.40 -0.98
C ARG A 114 10.60 -7.46 -2.41
N PHE A 115 10.92 -6.31 -3.00
CA PHE A 115 11.46 -6.24 -4.37
C PHE A 115 12.77 -7.03 -4.49
N ARG A 116 13.75 -6.77 -3.61
CA ARG A 116 15.01 -7.50 -3.61
C ARG A 116 14.82 -9.00 -3.46
N HIS A 117 13.98 -9.42 -2.51
CA HIS A 117 13.74 -10.83 -2.25
C HIS A 117 13.11 -11.53 -3.45
N LYS A 118 12.07 -10.95 -4.05
CA LYS A 118 11.42 -11.51 -5.24
C LYS A 118 12.35 -11.54 -6.45
N LEU A 119 13.11 -10.48 -6.67
CA LEU A 119 14.04 -10.42 -7.81
C LEU A 119 15.13 -11.50 -7.69
N ALA A 120 15.69 -11.69 -6.49
CA ALA A 120 16.64 -12.76 -6.22
C ALA A 120 16.02 -14.15 -6.44
N GLN A 121 14.79 -14.36 -5.97
CA GLN A 121 14.06 -15.62 -6.18
C GLN A 121 13.82 -15.90 -7.67
N TYR A 122 13.45 -14.89 -8.45
CA TYR A 122 13.17 -15.05 -9.88
C TYR A 122 14.46 -15.32 -10.66
N HIS A 123 15.54 -14.67 -10.28
CA HIS A 123 16.87 -14.94 -10.82
C HIS A 123 17.33 -16.38 -10.52
N GLU A 124 17.15 -16.85 -9.29
CA GLU A 124 17.46 -18.23 -8.90
C GLU A 124 16.62 -19.24 -9.70
N ASN A 125 15.33 -18.99 -9.90
CA ASN A 125 14.48 -19.84 -10.74
C ASN A 125 14.95 -19.89 -12.20
N CYS A 126 15.50 -18.79 -12.72
CA CYS A 126 16.07 -18.75 -14.06
C CYS A 126 17.37 -19.56 -14.16
N ILE A 127 18.31 -19.38 -13.23
CA ILE A 127 19.61 -20.09 -13.23
C ILE A 127 19.44 -21.59 -12.99
N THR A 128 18.50 -21.98 -12.11
CA THR A 128 18.19 -23.39 -11.85
C THR A 128 17.41 -24.07 -12.98
N GLY A 129 17.09 -23.34 -14.06
CA GLY A 129 16.36 -23.85 -15.22
C GLY A 129 14.87 -24.11 -14.95
N ARG A 130 14.34 -23.70 -13.79
CA ARG A 130 12.92 -23.83 -13.47
C ARG A 130 12.07 -22.94 -14.37
N TRP A 131 12.57 -21.76 -14.71
CA TRP A 131 11.95 -20.83 -15.64
C TRP A 131 12.89 -20.53 -16.80
N ILE A 132 12.31 -20.45 -18.01
CA ILE A 132 13.02 -19.89 -19.15
C ILE A 132 13.12 -18.36 -19.00
N GLU A 133 14.04 -17.77 -19.75
CA GLU A 133 14.28 -16.32 -19.71
C GLU A 133 13.04 -15.49 -19.99
N GLU A 134 12.24 -15.86 -20.99
CA GLU A 134 11.01 -15.14 -21.34
C GLU A 134 9.98 -15.17 -20.21
N GLN A 135 9.84 -16.30 -19.51
CA GLN A 135 8.97 -16.43 -18.34
C GLN A 135 9.46 -15.53 -17.20
N THR A 136 10.77 -15.51 -16.98
CA THR A 136 11.38 -14.65 -15.97
C THR A 136 11.12 -13.17 -16.26
N ALA A 137 11.30 -12.72 -17.52
CA ALA A 137 11.01 -11.36 -17.94
C ALA A 137 9.55 -10.96 -17.66
N ARG A 138 8.58 -11.82 -18.02
CA ARG A 138 7.14 -11.61 -17.75
C ARG A 138 6.84 -11.48 -16.26
N HIS A 139 7.55 -12.22 -15.41
CA HIS A 139 7.38 -12.12 -13.94
C HIS A 139 8.05 -10.88 -13.35
N VAL A 140 9.17 -10.43 -13.91
CA VAL A 140 9.92 -9.26 -13.44
C VAL A 140 9.24 -7.94 -13.82
N GLU A 141 8.66 -7.85 -15.03
CA GLU A 141 8.02 -6.63 -15.54
C GLU A 141 7.07 -5.94 -14.55
N PRO A 142 6.09 -6.62 -13.91
CA PRO A 142 5.21 -5.96 -12.94
C PRO A 142 5.94 -5.44 -11.70
N LEU A 143 7.04 -6.09 -11.27
CA LEU A 143 7.86 -5.57 -10.17
C LEU A 143 8.59 -4.29 -10.59
N LEU A 144 9.12 -4.25 -11.80
CA LEU A 144 9.79 -3.07 -12.34
C LEU A 144 8.79 -1.91 -12.49
N ALA A 145 7.62 -2.16 -13.06
CA ALA A 145 6.55 -1.18 -13.20
C ALA A 145 6.15 -0.56 -11.85
N PHE A 146 5.98 -1.38 -10.81
CA PHE A 146 5.68 -0.91 -9.46
C PHE A 146 6.76 0.03 -8.91
N VAL A 147 8.03 -0.33 -9.13
CA VAL A 147 9.19 0.43 -8.60
C VAL A 147 9.47 1.70 -9.41
N ARG A 148 9.22 1.70 -10.73
CA ARG A 148 9.40 2.86 -11.63
C ARG A 148 8.55 4.08 -11.23
N ARG A 149 7.42 3.86 -10.55
CA ARG A 149 6.54 4.94 -10.08
C ARG A 149 7.11 5.76 -8.92
N ALA A 150 8.18 5.27 -8.29
CA ALA A 150 8.92 5.99 -7.27
C ALA A 150 10.28 6.45 -7.79
N GLU A 151 10.85 7.49 -7.19
CA GLU A 151 12.25 7.90 -7.34
C GLU A 151 13.18 6.80 -6.81
N SER A 152 13.43 5.82 -7.68
CA SER A 152 14.09 4.56 -7.31
C SER A 152 15.21 4.21 -8.25
N GLN A 153 15.56 5.07 -9.22
CA GLN A 153 16.55 4.76 -10.26
C GLN A 153 17.88 4.26 -9.70
N LEU A 154 18.47 4.97 -8.73
CA LEU A 154 19.72 4.58 -8.07
C LEU A 154 19.59 3.31 -7.21
N PHE A 155 18.38 2.99 -6.74
CA PHE A 155 18.12 1.76 -6.00
C PHE A 155 17.99 0.57 -6.96
N ARG A 156 17.28 0.74 -8.07
CA ARG A 156 17.11 -0.30 -9.10
C ARG A 156 18.46 -0.72 -9.67
N ARG A 157 19.27 0.24 -10.12
CA ARG A 157 20.62 -0.02 -10.68
C ARG A 157 21.47 -0.85 -9.73
N ARG A 158 21.62 -0.40 -8.48
CA ARG A 158 22.38 -1.13 -7.45
C ARG A 158 21.89 -2.56 -7.20
N VAL A 159 20.58 -2.78 -7.21
CA VAL A 159 20.01 -4.12 -6.98
C VAL A 159 20.24 -5.01 -8.21
N ILE A 160 20.10 -4.48 -9.41
CA ILE A 160 20.35 -5.23 -10.65
C ILE A 160 21.84 -5.56 -10.77
N GLU A 161 22.73 -4.57 -10.58
CA GLU A 161 24.19 -4.74 -10.56
C GLU A 161 24.64 -5.79 -9.54
N SER A 162 23.99 -5.87 -8.37
CA SER A 162 24.30 -6.90 -7.36
C SER A 162 23.97 -8.34 -7.79
N ILE A 163 23.14 -8.49 -8.82
CA ILE A 163 22.68 -9.78 -9.36
C ILE A 163 23.44 -10.13 -10.67
N GLU A 164 24.05 -9.15 -11.34
CA GLU A 164 24.65 -9.23 -12.68
C GLU A 164 25.90 -10.13 -12.82
N GLY A 165 26.37 -10.82 -11.77
CA GLY A 165 27.45 -11.81 -11.87
C GLY A 165 27.18 -12.95 -12.86
N SER A 166 25.95 -13.10 -13.36
CA SER A 166 25.54 -14.05 -14.40
C SER A 166 24.38 -13.47 -15.22
N CYS A 167 24.61 -12.36 -15.92
CA CYS A 167 23.58 -11.49 -16.53
C CYS A 167 22.68 -12.19 -17.57
N PRO A 168 21.37 -12.34 -17.32
CA PRO A 168 20.38 -12.70 -18.32
C PRO A 168 19.97 -11.48 -19.19
N GLN A 169 19.58 -11.70 -20.46
CA GLN A 169 19.12 -10.67 -21.40
C GLN A 169 17.95 -9.81 -20.88
N TRP A 170 17.06 -10.32 -20.01
CA TRP A 170 15.95 -9.52 -19.46
C TRP A 170 16.39 -8.34 -18.59
N ALA A 171 17.59 -8.38 -18.00
CA ALA A 171 18.09 -7.31 -17.15
C ALA A 171 18.43 -6.03 -17.93
N ARG A 172 18.65 -6.13 -19.25
CA ARG A 172 19.06 -4.99 -20.11
C ARG A 172 17.93 -4.02 -20.44
N THR A 173 16.69 -4.42 -20.24
CA THR A 173 15.48 -3.59 -20.48
C THR A 173 14.92 -2.96 -19.21
N ALA A 174 15.51 -3.25 -18.04
CA ALA A 174 15.04 -2.83 -16.73
C ALA A 174 15.48 -1.41 -16.33
#